data_AF-A0A959HS77-F1
#
_entry.id   AF-A0A959HS77-F1
#
_cell.length_a   1.000
_cell.length_b   1.000
_cell.length_c   1.000
_cell.angle_alpha   90.00
_cell.angle_beta   90.00
_cell.angle_gamma   90.00
#
_symmetry.space_group_name_H-M   'P 1'
#
loop_
_entity.id
_entity.type
_entity.pdbx_description
1 polymer ?
#
loop_
_entity_poly.entity_id
_entity_poly.type
_entity_poly.pdbx_seq_one_letter_code
_entity_poly.pdbx_strand_id
1 'polypeptide(L)'
;MIKKLNYITWMLIVLVGISSCKTGAVATTNGTKSGQLSDATSIQNRHLNDIALNGKVYSAIWQQNAGEFRALCYQAYNVATRYLDLEMANNHQRPLAIITDVDETFLDNSPYAVTQALVGNEFDNKSWMEWTAKGEAIAFPGSVDFFNHAAAKGIEVFYITNRSTKELEGTRRNLKNLGFPFADDVHLMMMDGTSDKETRRLAVLEKYEVIMYLGDNLNDFSKVFYKLSQADRNQKTDELAAEFGSKFIVLPNSGYGNWESAIPGYNSHATPVQKDSIFLNSLKKY
;
A
#
# COMPACT_ATOMS: atom_id res chain seq x y z
N MET A 1 -37.04 38.64 30.46
CA MET A 1 -37.23 39.20 29.10
C MET A 1 -36.61 38.24 28.10
N ILE A 2 -37.46 37.48 27.42
CA ILE A 2 -37.09 36.43 26.45
C ILE A 2 -37.01 37.08 25.07
N LYS A 3 -35.93 36.86 24.32
CA LYS A 3 -35.94 36.97 22.86
C LYS A 3 -35.40 35.69 22.25
N LYS A 4 -36.34 34.83 21.83
CA LYS A 4 -36.12 33.76 20.86
C LYS A 4 -35.81 34.39 19.51
N LEU A 5 -34.80 33.87 18.81
CA LEU A 5 -34.65 34.05 17.38
C LEU A 5 -34.72 32.66 16.73
N ASN A 6 -35.84 32.41 16.06
CA ASN A 6 -36.02 31.28 15.17
C ASN A 6 -35.60 31.68 13.75
N TYR A 7 -35.37 30.63 12.94
CA TYR A 7 -35.70 30.51 11.51
C TYR A 7 -34.56 30.54 10.49
N ILE A 8 -34.21 29.34 9.99
CA ILE A 8 -34.53 28.81 8.65
C ILE A 8 -33.35 28.02 8.05
N THR A 9 -33.58 26.72 8.01
CA THR A 9 -32.88 25.69 7.25
C THR A 9 -33.02 25.97 5.74
N TRP A 10 -31.91 26.02 5.01
CA TRP A 10 -31.90 25.86 3.55
C TRP A 10 -31.12 24.60 3.20
N MET A 11 -31.86 23.53 2.94
CA MET A 11 -31.35 22.30 2.33
C MET A 11 -31.45 22.49 0.81
N LEU A 12 -30.32 22.63 0.12
CA LEU A 12 -30.28 22.71 -1.34
C LEU A 12 -30.25 21.29 -1.91
N ILE A 13 -31.40 20.83 -2.42
CA ILE A 13 -31.54 19.60 -3.19
C ILE A 13 -31.23 19.95 -4.65
N VAL A 14 -30.13 19.44 -5.19
CA VAL A 14 -29.85 19.48 -6.64
C VAL A 14 -30.32 18.16 -7.26
N LEU A 15 -31.51 18.20 -7.83
CA LEU A 15 -32.08 17.17 -8.71
C LEU A 15 -31.67 17.51 -10.15
N VAL A 16 -30.71 16.78 -10.72
CA VAL A 16 -30.44 16.84 -12.17
C VAL A 16 -31.36 15.82 -12.85
N GLY A 17 -32.43 16.34 -13.45
CA GLY A 17 -33.38 15.58 -14.26
C GLY A 17 -32.80 15.18 -15.61
N ILE A 18 -33.00 13.92 -15.97
CA ILE A 18 -32.63 13.33 -17.25
C ILE A 18 -33.73 13.69 -18.27
N SER A 19 -33.41 14.54 -19.25
CA SER A 19 -34.32 14.80 -20.39
C SER A 19 -33.98 13.89 -21.56
N SER A 20 -34.86 12.91 -21.78
CA SER A 20 -34.98 12.16 -23.03
C SER A 20 -35.32 13.07 -24.22
N CYS A 21 -34.63 12.90 -25.34
CA CYS A 21 -35.14 13.27 -26.66
C CYS A 21 -35.04 12.07 -27.61
N LYS A 22 -36.22 11.57 -28.00
CA LYS A 22 -36.54 10.81 -29.23
C LYS A 22 -37.30 11.82 -30.12
N THR A 23 -37.18 11.94 -31.43
CA THR A 23 -36.91 10.99 -32.54
C THR A 23 -36.76 11.80 -33.83
N GLY A 24 -36.03 11.26 -34.81
CA GLY A 24 -36.13 11.68 -36.22
C GLY A 24 -35.28 10.77 -37.11
N ALA A 25 -35.91 9.77 -37.71
CA ALA A 25 -35.31 8.85 -38.69
C ALA A 25 -35.68 9.25 -40.12
N VAL A 26 -34.75 9.13 -41.08
CA VAL A 26 -34.90 8.65 -42.49
C VAL A 26 -33.45 8.46 -43.04
N ALA A 27 -32.95 7.22 -43.10
CA ALA A 27 -32.81 6.32 -44.28
C ALA A 27 -31.64 6.68 -45.24
N THR A 28 -30.49 5.99 -45.16
CA THR A 28 -30.05 4.76 -45.89
C THR A 28 -29.14 5.07 -47.09
N THR A 29 -27.87 4.67 -47.02
CA THR A 29 -27.18 3.87 -48.06
C THR A 29 -25.95 3.15 -47.49
N ASN A 30 -26.06 1.83 -47.40
CA ASN A 30 -25.07 0.75 -47.57
C ASN A 30 -23.57 1.02 -47.30
N GLY A 31 -23.09 0.38 -46.24
CA GLY A 31 -21.67 0.16 -45.95
C GLY A 31 -21.51 -0.89 -44.86
N THR A 32 -21.91 -2.13 -45.16
CA THR A 32 -21.85 -3.27 -44.23
C THR A 32 -20.38 -3.62 -43.92
N LYS A 33 -19.90 -3.21 -42.74
CA LYS A 33 -18.88 -3.95 -41.98
C LYS A 33 -19.39 -4.17 -40.57
N SER A 34 -20.31 -5.12 -40.44
CA SER A 34 -20.57 -5.79 -39.18
C SER A 34 -19.32 -6.57 -38.81
N GLY A 35 -18.47 -6.01 -37.95
CA GLY A 35 -17.56 -6.81 -37.15
C GLY A 35 -18.43 -7.64 -36.21
N GLN A 36 -18.72 -8.88 -36.62
CA GLN A 36 -19.30 -9.88 -35.75
C GLN A 36 -18.39 -10.02 -34.53
N LEU A 37 -18.90 -9.68 -33.35
CA LEU A 37 -18.43 -10.24 -32.09
C LEU A 37 -18.85 -11.71 -32.08
N SER A 38 -18.16 -12.52 -32.89
CA SER A 38 -18.18 -13.97 -32.79
C SER A 38 -16.95 -14.37 -32.00
N ASP A 39 -17.14 -14.65 -30.71
CA ASP A 39 -16.43 -15.74 -30.04
C ASP A 39 -17.16 -16.10 -28.74
N ALA A 40 -18.32 -16.73 -28.90
CA ALA A 40 -18.99 -17.48 -27.85
C ALA A 40 -18.31 -18.85 -27.58
N THR A 41 -17.05 -19.03 -28.00
CA THR A 41 -16.34 -20.31 -28.02
C THR A 41 -15.16 -20.43 -27.04
N SER A 42 -14.91 -19.45 -26.15
CA SER A 42 -13.73 -19.50 -25.26
C SER A 42 -14.02 -19.74 -23.77
N ILE A 43 -15.29 -19.88 -23.36
CA ILE A 43 -15.62 -20.04 -21.93
C ILE A 43 -15.11 -21.38 -21.35
N GLN A 44 -14.88 -22.40 -22.17
CA GLN A 44 -14.52 -23.74 -21.70
C GLN A 44 -13.08 -23.92 -21.18
N ASN A 45 -12.17 -22.94 -21.32
CA ASN A 45 -10.74 -23.10 -20.97
C ASN A 45 -10.21 -22.09 -19.95
N ARG A 46 -11.05 -21.42 -19.16
CA ARG A 46 -10.57 -20.55 -18.07
C ARG A 46 -10.20 -21.36 -16.84
N HIS A 47 -9.03 -22.01 -16.89
CA HIS A 47 -8.41 -22.63 -15.73
C HIS A 47 -7.62 -21.59 -14.91
N LEU A 48 -7.52 -21.82 -13.60
CA LEU A 48 -6.64 -21.03 -12.74
C LEU A 48 -5.22 -21.59 -12.87
N ASN A 49 -4.38 -20.86 -13.60
CA ASN A 49 -2.94 -21.09 -13.71
C ASN A 49 -2.20 -19.77 -13.46
N ASP A 50 -0.92 -19.88 -13.10
CA ASP A 50 -0.02 -18.75 -12.87
C ASP A 50 -0.62 -17.74 -11.88
N ILE A 51 -1.22 -18.25 -10.80
CA ILE A 51 -1.94 -17.46 -9.78
C ILE A 51 -1.02 -16.43 -9.17
N ALA A 52 0.28 -16.72 -9.02
CA ALA A 52 1.26 -15.75 -8.57
C ALA A 52 1.27 -14.51 -9.48
N LEU A 53 1.47 -14.69 -10.79
CA LEU A 53 1.57 -13.59 -11.76
C LEU A 53 0.23 -12.89 -11.97
N ASN A 54 -0.83 -13.67 -12.22
CA ASN A 54 -2.18 -13.16 -12.40
C ASN A 54 -2.68 -12.44 -11.14
N GLY A 55 -2.32 -12.95 -9.96
CA GLY A 55 -2.57 -12.33 -8.67
C GLY A 55 -1.90 -10.96 -8.54
N LYS A 56 -0.62 -10.81 -8.95
CA LYS A 56 0.04 -9.50 -8.96
C LYS A 56 -0.70 -8.50 -9.85
N VAL A 57 -1.12 -8.92 -11.05
CA VAL A 57 -1.88 -8.05 -11.97
C VAL A 57 -3.24 -7.68 -11.37
N TYR A 58 -3.96 -8.64 -10.80
CA TYR A 58 -5.29 -8.39 -10.21
C TYR A 58 -5.22 -7.47 -8.98
N SER A 59 -4.24 -7.68 -8.09
CA SER A 59 -3.98 -6.80 -6.96
C SER A 59 -3.58 -5.39 -7.42
N ALA A 60 -2.73 -5.28 -8.45
CA ALA A 60 -2.31 -4.01 -9.00
C ALA A 60 -3.48 -3.23 -9.64
N ILE A 61 -4.43 -3.90 -10.28
CA ILE A 61 -5.63 -3.23 -10.82
C ILE A 61 -6.39 -2.51 -9.69
N TRP A 62 -6.57 -3.16 -8.54
CA TRP A 62 -7.20 -2.53 -7.39
C TRP A 62 -6.36 -1.36 -6.85
N GLN A 63 -5.06 -1.55 -6.62
CA GLN A 63 -4.15 -0.50 -6.13
C GLN A 63 -4.11 0.73 -7.05
N GLN A 64 -4.02 0.52 -8.37
CA GLN A 64 -3.84 1.59 -9.35
C GLN A 64 -5.15 2.32 -9.71
N ASN A 65 -6.31 1.66 -9.60
CA ASN A 65 -7.57 2.18 -10.15
C ASN A 65 -8.69 2.37 -9.10
N ALA A 66 -8.65 1.67 -7.97
CA ALA A 66 -9.77 1.69 -7.02
C ALA A 66 -9.78 2.97 -6.18
N GLY A 67 -10.95 3.59 -6.07
CA GLY A 67 -11.17 4.67 -5.11
C GLY A 67 -11.01 4.19 -3.68
N GLU A 68 -11.32 2.93 -3.40
CA GLU A 68 -11.20 2.27 -2.09
C GLU A 68 -9.76 2.17 -1.62
N PHE A 69 -8.81 1.85 -2.51
CA PHE A 69 -7.39 1.86 -2.17
C PHE A 69 -6.95 3.26 -1.73
N ARG A 70 -7.33 4.29 -2.50
CA ARG A 70 -7.05 5.69 -2.15
C ARG A 70 -7.69 6.09 -0.82
N ALA A 71 -8.94 5.69 -0.60
CA ALA A 71 -9.68 5.96 0.63
C ALA A 71 -9.01 5.31 1.86
N LEU A 72 -8.51 4.08 1.73
CA LEU A 72 -7.75 3.42 2.80
C LEU A 72 -6.42 4.13 3.08
N CYS A 73 -5.71 4.59 2.06
CA CYS A 73 -4.50 5.42 2.24
C CYS A 73 -4.83 6.71 3.00
N TYR A 74 -5.83 7.47 2.54
CA TYR A 74 -6.25 8.69 3.23
C TYR A 74 -6.72 8.41 4.66
N GLN A 75 -7.45 7.33 4.89
CA GLN A 75 -7.88 6.94 6.23
C GLN A 75 -6.68 6.70 7.14
N ALA A 76 -5.69 5.93 6.68
CA ALA A 76 -4.47 5.63 7.43
C ALA A 76 -3.72 6.92 7.81
N TYR A 77 -3.45 7.80 6.83
CA TYR A 77 -2.72 9.05 7.08
C TYR A 77 -3.53 10.08 7.88
N ASN A 78 -4.86 10.15 7.72
CA ASN A 78 -5.70 11.01 8.54
C ASN A 78 -5.75 10.52 9.99
N VAL A 79 -5.80 9.21 10.22
CA VAL A 79 -5.71 8.62 11.56
C VAL A 79 -4.34 8.92 12.17
N ALA A 80 -3.26 8.71 11.42
CA ALA A 80 -1.90 9.03 11.85
C ALA A 80 -1.76 10.52 12.21
N THR A 81 -2.25 11.43 11.37
CA THR A 81 -2.21 12.88 11.63
C THR A 81 -2.93 13.23 12.94
N ARG A 82 -4.13 12.68 13.17
CA ARG A 82 -4.87 12.93 14.42
C ARG A 82 -4.14 12.37 15.63
N TYR A 83 -3.58 11.16 15.53
CA TYR A 83 -2.82 10.56 16.63
C TYR A 83 -1.57 11.38 16.94
N LEU A 84 -0.83 11.79 15.91
CA LEU A 84 0.32 12.69 16.03
C LEU A 84 -0.06 14.00 16.74
N ASP A 85 -1.12 14.67 16.30
CA ASP A 85 -1.55 15.94 16.92
C ASP A 85 -2.00 15.76 18.39
N LEU A 86 -2.53 14.58 18.75
CA LEU A 86 -2.82 14.24 20.14
C LEU A 86 -1.55 14.03 20.96
N GLU A 87 -0.55 13.31 20.43
CA GLU A 87 0.74 13.15 21.10
C GLU A 87 1.44 14.51 21.31
N MET A 88 1.32 15.44 20.37
CA MET A 88 1.86 16.80 20.54
C MET A 88 1.30 17.57 21.74
N ALA A 89 0.18 17.15 22.33
CA ALA A 89 -0.37 17.73 23.56
C ALA A 89 0.26 17.13 24.84
N ASN A 90 0.98 16.02 24.73
CA ASN A 90 1.67 15.36 25.84
C ASN A 90 3.03 16.01 26.11
N ASN A 91 3.56 15.81 27.31
CA ASN A 91 4.88 16.30 27.70
C ASN A 91 5.96 15.23 27.43
N HIS A 92 6.62 15.32 26.29
CA HIS A 92 7.71 14.41 25.92
C HIS A 92 9.07 14.93 26.41
N GLN A 93 9.90 14.02 26.93
CA GLN A 93 11.23 14.36 27.46
C GLN A 93 12.36 14.13 26.45
N ARG A 94 12.03 13.55 25.29
CA ARG A 94 12.95 13.14 24.23
C ARG A 94 12.46 13.66 22.89
N PRO A 95 13.34 13.84 21.90
CA PRO A 95 12.91 14.18 20.56
C PRO A 95 12.01 13.08 20.01
N LEU A 96 10.94 13.48 19.33
CA LEU A 96 9.94 12.55 18.80
C LEU A 96 10.35 12.05 17.42
N ALA A 97 10.00 10.80 17.14
CA ALA A 97 10.20 10.20 15.84
C ALA A 97 9.01 9.37 15.36
N ILE A 98 8.93 9.22 14.05
CA ILE A 98 8.09 8.27 13.33
C ILE A 98 9.01 7.29 12.62
N ILE A 99 8.67 6.02 12.65
CA ILE A 99 9.32 5.00 11.82
C ILE A 99 8.36 4.58 10.74
N THR A 100 8.81 4.53 9.49
CA THR A 100 7.99 4.08 8.37
C THR A 100 8.76 3.09 7.51
N ASP A 101 8.07 2.07 7.01
CA ASP A 101 8.49 1.38 5.80
C ASP A 101 8.35 2.31 4.57
N VAL A 102 8.88 1.89 3.42
CA VAL A 102 8.89 2.62 2.15
C VAL A 102 7.96 2.01 1.11
N ASP A 103 8.17 0.74 0.76
CA ASP A 103 7.57 0.09 -0.41
C ASP A 103 6.16 -0.39 -0.09
N GLU A 104 5.15 0.02 -0.87
CA GLU A 104 3.73 -0.23 -0.58
C GLU A 104 3.23 0.35 0.76
N THR A 105 4.07 1.13 1.44
CA THR A 105 3.67 2.01 2.54
C THR A 105 3.44 3.42 2.04
N PHE A 106 4.36 4.00 1.28
CA PHE A 106 4.14 5.29 0.64
C PHE A 106 4.69 5.42 -0.78
N LEU A 107 5.58 4.52 -1.22
CA LEU A 107 5.98 4.41 -2.62
C LEU A 107 5.20 3.27 -3.30
N ASP A 108 4.55 3.60 -4.42
CA ASP A 108 3.83 2.65 -5.25
C ASP A 108 4.77 1.97 -6.24
N ASN A 109 4.98 0.67 -6.05
CA ASN A 109 5.78 -0.19 -6.90
C ASN A 109 4.94 -1.16 -7.73
N SER A 110 3.61 -1.01 -7.73
CA SER A 110 2.73 -1.82 -8.58
C SER A 110 3.09 -1.79 -10.07
N PRO A 111 3.66 -0.70 -10.66
CA PRO A 111 4.13 -0.75 -12.05
C PRO A 111 5.21 -1.79 -12.30
N TYR A 112 6.12 -2.02 -11.34
CA TYR A 112 7.12 -3.09 -11.43
C TYR A 112 6.45 -4.46 -11.45
N ALA A 113 5.53 -4.70 -10.51
CA ALA A 113 4.83 -5.99 -10.39
C ALA A 113 4.06 -6.33 -11.68
N VAL A 114 3.36 -5.35 -12.26
CA VAL A 114 2.66 -5.51 -13.54
C VAL A 114 3.63 -5.77 -14.68
N THR A 115 4.72 -5.00 -14.77
CA THR A 115 5.71 -5.14 -15.86
C THR A 115 6.34 -6.53 -15.87
N GLN A 116 6.73 -7.07 -14.71
CA GLN A 116 7.29 -8.42 -14.62
C GLN A 116 6.24 -9.49 -14.97
N ALA A 117 5.02 -9.36 -14.42
CA ALA A 117 3.96 -10.33 -14.68
C ALA A 117 3.58 -10.41 -16.17
N LEU A 118 3.52 -9.28 -16.89
CA LEU A 118 3.20 -9.23 -18.32
C LEU A 118 4.23 -9.94 -19.21
N VAL A 119 5.48 -10.08 -18.74
CA VAL A 119 6.54 -10.81 -19.45
C VAL A 119 6.78 -12.21 -18.88
N GLY A 120 5.92 -12.68 -17.98
CA GLY A 120 5.99 -14.03 -17.40
C GLY A 120 7.00 -14.18 -16.26
N ASN A 121 7.49 -13.07 -15.69
CA ASN A 121 8.49 -13.08 -14.62
C ASN A 121 7.86 -12.86 -13.25
N GLU A 122 8.31 -13.63 -12.27
CA GLU A 122 8.12 -13.30 -10.85
C GLU A 122 9.13 -12.23 -10.39
N PHE A 123 9.11 -11.89 -9.10
CA PHE A 123 10.10 -10.99 -8.51
C PHE A 123 11.53 -11.51 -8.73
N ASP A 124 12.41 -10.62 -9.20
CA ASP A 124 13.85 -10.85 -9.27
C ASP A 124 14.62 -9.64 -8.72
N ASN A 125 15.71 -9.88 -8.01
CA ASN A 125 16.48 -8.82 -7.38
C ASN A 125 17.14 -7.89 -8.40
N LYS A 126 17.55 -8.40 -9.56
CA LYS A 126 18.22 -7.57 -10.58
C LYS A 126 17.22 -6.63 -11.23
N SER A 127 16.08 -7.14 -11.68
CA SER A 127 15.04 -6.28 -12.28
C SER A 127 14.44 -5.31 -11.25
N TRP A 128 14.36 -5.70 -9.99
CA TRP A 128 13.97 -4.80 -8.89
C TRP A 128 14.96 -3.64 -8.71
N MET A 129 16.27 -3.91 -8.68
CA MET A 129 17.28 -2.85 -8.60
C MET A 129 17.24 -1.93 -9.83
N GLU A 130 16.93 -2.47 -11.02
CA GLU A 130 16.72 -1.65 -12.23
C GLU A 130 15.50 -0.73 -12.07
N TRP A 131 14.42 -1.19 -11.43
CA TRP A 131 13.25 -0.37 -11.10
C TRP A 131 13.58 0.72 -10.08
N THR A 132 14.16 0.37 -8.94
CA THR A 132 14.43 1.34 -7.86
C THR A 132 15.49 2.37 -8.26
N ALA A 133 16.42 2.01 -9.14
CA ALA A 133 17.38 2.95 -9.72
C ALA A 133 16.74 4.08 -10.54
N LYS A 134 15.54 3.87 -11.11
CA LYS A 134 14.81 4.92 -11.83
C LYS A 134 14.36 6.04 -10.90
N GLY A 135 13.98 5.71 -9.66
CA GLY A 135 13.43 6.68 -8.71
C GLY A 135 12.13 7.31 -9.20
N GLU A 136 11.29 6.52 -9.86
CA GLU A 136 10.06 6.93 -10.55
C GLU A 136 8.77 6.39 -9.89
N ALA A 137 8.88 5.70 -8.74
CA ALA A 137 7.68 5.30 -8.00
C ALA A 137 6.87 6.55 -7.60
N ILE A 138 5.55 6.43 -7.55
CA ILE A 138 4.67 7.54 -7.17
C ILE A 138 4.28 7.45 -5.70
N ALA A 139 3.91 8.58 -5.11
CA ALA A 139 3.47 8.63 -3.72
C ALA A 139 2.05 8.05 -3.55
N PHE A 140 1.82 7.31 -2.47
CA PHE A 140 0.47 6.97 -2.04
C PHE A 140 -0.33 8.23 -1.65
N PRO A 141 -1.66 8.25 -1.88
CA PRO A 141 -2.49 9.40 -1.54
C PRO A 141 -2.41 9.80 -0.06
N GLY A 142 -2.12 11.07 0.23
CA GLY A 142 -2.03 11.62 1.59
C GLY A 142 -0.68 11.47 2.28
N SER A 143 0.23 10.66 1.74
CA SER A 143 1.53 10.36 2.37
C SER A 143 2.46 11.58 2.48
N VAL A 144 2.62 12.34 1.39
CA VAL A 144 3.49 13.51 1.31
C VAL A 144 3.04 14.57 2.31
N ASP A 145 1.73 14.86 2.36
CA ASP A 145 1.16 15.85 3.28
C ASP A 145 1.38 15.44 4.74
N PHE A 146 1.14 14.17 5.07
CA PHE A 146 1.34 13.65 6.42
C PHE A 146 2.79 13.76 6.89
N PHE A 147 3.76 13.28 6.09
CA PHE A 147 5.16 13.33 6.52
C PHE A 147 5.71 14.75 6.60
N ASN A 148 5.29 15.65 5.70
CA ASN A 148 5.67 17.06 5.80
C ASN A 148 5.00 17.75 7.01
N HIS A 149 3.76 17.39 7.37
CA HIS A 149 3.13 17.86 8.61
C HIS A 149 3.92 17.41 9.84
N ALA A 150 4.32 16.13 9.90
CA ALA A 150 5.16 15.62 10.99
C ALA A 150 6.49 16.40 11.10
N ALA A 151 7.18 16.60 9.97
CA ALA A 151 8.42 17.36 9.91
C ALA A 151 8.22 18.82 10.39
N ALA A 152 7.13 19.47 9.97
CA ALA A 152 6.79 20.83 10.39
C ALA A 152 6.46 20.95 11.90
N LYS A 153 6.06 19.84 12.55
CA LYS A 153 5.87 19.75 14.00
C LYS A 153 7.16 19.41 14.76
N GLY A 154 8.29 19.27 14.06
CA GLY A 154 9.57 18.91 14.66
C GLY A 154 9.71 17.42 14.99
N ILE A 155 8.88 16.57 14.37
CA ILE A 155 8.97 15.11 14.50
C ILE A 155 9.81 14.58 13.33
N GLU A 156 10.87 13.84 13.64
CA GLU A 156 11.74 13.24 12.62
C GLU A 156 11.10 11.98 12.04
N VAL A 157 11.25 11.77 10.73
CA VAL A 157 10.72 10.59 10.03
C VAL A 157 11.89 9.71 9.59
N PHE A 158 11.96 8.49 10.12
CA PHE A 158 12.95 7.48 9.77
C PHE A 158 12.36 6.46 8.80
N TYR A 159 12.96 6.35 7.62
CA TYR A 159 12.60 5.43 6.55
C TYR A 159 13.38 4.12 6.70
N ILE A 160 12.80 3.11 7.35
CA ILE A 160 13.43 1.80 7.55
C ILE A 160 12.90 0.83 6.50
N THR A 161 13.69 0.59 5.45
CA THR A 161 13.30 -0.20 4.27
C THR A 161 14.14 -1.46 4.10
N ASN A 162 13.55 -2.51 3.50
CA ASN A 162 14.29 -3.70 3.09
C ASN A 162 14.89 -3.61 1.67
N ARG A 163 14.85 -2.43 1.03
CA ARG A 163 15.76 -2.14 -0.09
C ARG A 163 17.22 -2.26 0.37
N SER A 164 18.05 -2.84 -0.47
CA SER A 164 19.48 -3.01 -0.20
C SER A 164 20.23 -1.67 -0.21
N THR A 165 21.42 -1.64 0.41
CA THR A 165 22.31 -0.48 0.37
C THR A 165 22.68 -0.02 -1.05
N LYS A 166 22.61 -0.92 -2.05
CA LYS A 166 22.85 -0.60 -3.47
C LYS A 166 21.75 0.27 -4.09
N GLU A 167 20.57 0.30 -3.49
CA GLU A 167 19.40 1.02 -3.97
C GLU A 167 19.25 2.40 -3.30
N LEU A 168 20.22 2.79 -2.45
CA LEU A 168 20.17 4.02 -1.65
C LEU A 168 19.97 5.26 -2.52
N GLU A 169 20.77 5.43 -3.57
CA GLU A 169 20.73 6.62 -4.42
C GLU A 169 19.42 6.73 -5.22
N GLY A 170 18.92 5.60 -5.73
CA GLY A 170 17.62 5.55 -6.42
C GLY A 170 16.47 5.90 -5.49
N THR A 171 16.50 5.34 -4.28
CA THR A 171 15.50 5.59 -3.24
C THR A 171 15.52 7.06 -2.80
N ARG A 172 16.70 7.59 -2.43
CA ARG A 172 16.87 9.00 -2.05
C ARG A 172 16.37 9.96 -3.12
N ARG A 173 16.69 9.68 -4.39
CA ARG A 173 16.20 10.47 -5.53
C ARG A 173 14.68 10.45 -5.60
N ASN A 174 14.06 9.28 -5.45
CA ASN A 174 12.61 9.15 -5.45
C ASN A 174 11.97 9.98 -4.33
N LEU A 175 12.51 9.92 -3.10
CA LEU A 175 12.01 10.69 -1.96
C LEU A 175 12.09 12.19 -2.23
N LYS A 176 13.25 12.67 -2.71
CA LYS A 176 13.47 14.09 -3.03
C LYS A 176 12.54 14.58 -4.13
N ASN A 177 12.37 13.80 -5.21
CA ASN A 177 11.52 14.17 -6.33
C ASN A 177 10.05 14.31 -5.92
N LEU A 178 9.60 13.52 -4.96
CA LEU A 178 8.23 13.56 -4.44
C LEU A 178 8.04 14.56 -3.28
N GLY A 179 9.12 15.20 -2.81
CA GLY A 179 9.05 16.18 -1.73
C GLY A 179 8.85 15.57 -0.34
N PHE A 180 9.31 14.34 -0.12
CA PHE A 180 9.36 13.78 1.23
C PHE A 180 10.49 14.42 2.07
N PRO A 181 10.26 14.65 3.37
CA PRO A 181 11.28 15.23 4.24
C PRO A 181 12.42 14.23 4.50
N PHE A 182 13.51 14.69 5.13
CA PHE A 182 14.57 13.81 5.66
C PHE A 182 15.15 12.78 4.67
N ALA A 183 15.25 13.13 3.38
CA ALA A 183 15.86 12.27 2.36
C ALA A 183 17.40 12.32 2.40
N ASP A 184 17.98 11.98 3.55
CA ASP A 184 19.41 11.97 3.86
C ASP A 184 19.88 10.61 4.41
N ASP A 185 21.19 10.45 4.65
CA ASP A 185 21.80 9.16 5.10
C ASP A 185 21.48 8.80 6.55
N VAL A 186 21.00 9.74 7.36
CA VAL A 186 20.69 9.49 8.77
C VAL A 186 19.31 8.87 8.89
N HIS A 187 18.35 9.37 8.12
CA HIS A 187 16.96 8.97 8.23
C HIS A 187 16.58 7.84 7.27
N LEU A 188 17.28 7.69 6.15
CA LEU A 188 17.06 6.60 5.19
C LEU A 188 17.92 5.37 5.56
N MET A 189 17.31 4.44 6.31
CA MET A 189 17.97 3.26 6.88
C MET A 189 17.73 2.00 6.02
N MET A 190 18.65 1.75 5.10
CA MET A 190 18.62 0.62 4.17
C MET A 190 18.86 -0.74 4.87
N MET A 191 18.53 -1.84 4.19
CA MET A 191 18.86 -3.18 4.66
C MET A 191 20.33 -3.52 4.40
N ASP A 192 20.98 -4.01 5.45
CA ASP A 192 22.30 -4.62 5.40
C ASP A 192 22.26 -6.00 6.05
N GLY A 193 22.40 -7.05 5.24
CA GLY A 193 22.45 -8.46 5.65
C GLY A 193 21.14 -9.11 6.14
N THR A 194 20.23 -8.38 6.79
CA THR A 194 18.99 -8.96 7.36
C THR A 194 17.74 -8.15 7.05
N SER A 195 16.66 -8.85 6.68
CA SER A 195 15.33 -8.26 6.48
C SER A 195 14.59 -7.97 7.79
N ASP A 196 15.13 -8.43 8.94
CA ASP A 196 14.65 -7.98 10.24
C ASP A 196 15.01 -6.49 10.42
N LYS A 197 14.00 -5.68 10.73
CA LYS A 197 14.14 -4.23 10.91
C LYS A 197 14.48 -3.85 12.34
N GLU A 198 14.54 -4.80 13.28
CA GLU A 198 14.69 -4.52 14.71
C GLU A 198 15.94 -3.72 15.06
N THR A 199 17.12 -4.11 14.55
CA THR A 199 18.36 -3.38 14.86
C THR A 199 18.29 -1.92 14.44
N ARG A 200 17.63 -1.64 13.29
CA ARG A 200 17.43 -0.27 12.79
C ARG A 200 16.40 0.48 13.64
N ARG A 201 15.31 -0.16 14.05
CA ARG A 201 14.34 0.43 15.01
C ARG A 201 14.99 0.77 16.34
N LEU A 202 15.80 -0.13 16.89
CA LEU A 202 16.50 0.07 18.17
C LEU A 202 17.48 1.25 18.11
N ALA A 203 18.18 1.44 16.99
CA ALA A 203 19.06 2.59 16.79
C ALA A 203 18.30 3.94 16.84
N VAL A 204 17.07 3.98 16.33
CA VAL A 204 16.19 5.15 16.47
C VAL A 204 15.73 5.29 17.92
N LEU A 205 15.24 4.20 18.53
CA LEU A 205 14.75 4.19 19.92
C LEU A 205 15.81 4.55 20.97
N GLU A 206 17.11 4.42 20.66
CA GLU A 206 18.20 4.88 21.51
C GLU A 206 18.20 6.40 21.69
N LYS A 207 17.80 7.15 20.65
CA LYS A 207 17.87 8.62 20.62
C LYS A 207 16.50 9.29 20.70
N TYR A 208 15.48 8.65 20.14
CA TYR A 208 14.15 9.22 19.98
C TYR A 208 13.08 8.46 20.76
N GLU A 209 12.01 9.16 21.09
CA GLU A 209 10.74 8.56 21.47
C GLU A 209 9.90 8.33 20.21
N VAL A 210 9.76 7.08 19.79
CA VAL A 210 9.00 6.73 18.59
C VAL A 210 7.52 6.62 18.93
N ILE A 211 6.72 7.55 18.41
CA ILE A 211 5.30 7.65 18.71
C ILE A 211 4.43 6.77 17.81
N MET A 212 4.88 6.45 16.60
CA MET A 212 4.16 5.56 15.68
C MET A 212 5.05 4.90 14.64
N TYR A 213 4.50 3.83 14.07
CA TYR A 213 5.07 3.01 13.02
C TYR A 213 4.08 2.91 11.85
N LEU A 214 4.55 3.13 10.63
CA LEU A 214 3.78 2.98 9.41
C LEU A 214 4.33 1.84 8.56
N GLY A 215 3.46 1.01 8.00
CA GLY A 215 3.86 -0.14 7.20
C GLY A 215 2.70 -0.84 6.53
N ASP A 216 2.97 -1.58 5.45
CA ASP A 216 2.02 -2.52 4.84
C ASP A 216 2.18 -3.94 5.42
N ASN A 217 3.29 -4.20 6.12
CA ASN A 217 3.62 -5.51 6.65
C ASN A 217 3.82 -5.48 8.16
N LEU A 218 3.30 -6.49 8.88
CA LEU A 218 3.41 -6.54 10.34
C LEU A 218 4.86 -6.50 10.87
N ASN A 219 5.83 -6.94 10.06
CA ASN A 219 7.25 -6.90 10.45
C ASN A 219 7.83 -5.48 10.51
N ASP A 220 7.12 -4.48 9.97
CA ASP A 220 7.50 -3.07 10.04
C ASP A 220 7.30 -2.52 11.45
N PHE A 221 6.27 -3.00 12.14
CA PHE A 221 5.84 -2.52 13.46
C PHE A 221 6.68 -3.05 14.61
N SER A 222 6.96 -4.36 14.62
CA SER A 222 7.63 -5.00 15.74
C SER A 222 8.24 -6.35 15.37
N LYS A 223 9.37 -6.68 16.01
CA LYS A 223 10.03 -7.99 15.86
C LYS A 223 9.14 -9.16 16.27
N VAL A 224 8.10 -8.94 17.09
CA VAL A 224 7.19 -10.02 17.51
C VAL A 224 6.51 -10.74 16.35
N PHE A 225 6.40 -10.09 15.17
CA PHE A 225 5.82 -10.69 13.96
C PHE A 225 6.83 -11.40 13.07
N TYR A 226 8.13 -11.23 13.33
CA TYR A 226 9.20 -11.69 12.44
C TYR A 226 9.24 -13.21 12.36
N LYS A 227 9.09 -13.74 11.13
CA LYS A 227 9.09 -15.17 10.80
C LYS A 227 8.05 -16.01 11.57
N LEU A 228 6.96 -15.40 12.03
CA LEU A 228 5.82 -16.15 12.56
C LEU A 228 5.10 -16.94 11.47
N SER A 229 4.51 -18.08 11.86
CA SER A 229 3.57 -18.82 11.01
C SER A 229 2.32 -17.97 10.72
N GLN A 230 1.54 -18.30 9.69
CA GLN A 230 0.29 -17.58 9.40
C GLN A 230 -0.63 -17.53 10.63
N ALA A 231 -0.80 -18.65 11.34
CA ALA A 231 -1.64 -18.73 12.52
C ALA A 231 -1.12 -17.83 13.65
N ASP A 232 0.17 -17.91 13.98
CA ASP A 232 0.76 -17.11 15.06
C ASP A 232 0.75 -15.62 14.73
N ARG A 233 0.98 -15.25 13.47
CA ARG A 233 0.91 -13.85 13.03
C ARG A 233 -0.50 -13.29 13.17
N ASN A 234 -1.52 -14.07 12.79
CA ASN A 234 -2.91 -13.66 12.93
C ASN A 234 -3.29 -13.52 14.40
N GLN A 235 -2.96 -14.52 15.22
CA GLN A 235 -3.19 -14.48 16.66
C GLN A 235 -2.49 -13.26 17.30
N LYS A 236 -1.23 -12.99 16.95
CA LYS A 236 -0.50 -11.82 17.47
C LYS A 236 -1.12 -10.50 17.04
N THR A 237 -1.71 -10.45 15.84
CA THR A 237 -2.46 -9.28 15.37
C THR A 237 -3.69 -9.05 16.24
N ASP A 238 -4.44 -10.10 16.56
CA ASP A 238 -5.61 -10.02 17.43
C ASP A 238 -5.23 -9.59 18.87
N GLU A 239 -4.13 -10.14 19.40
CA GLU A 239 -3.59 -9.77 20.72
C GLU A 239 -3.16 -8.29 20.80
N LEU A 240 -2.73 -7.71 19.67
CA LEU A 240 -2.29 -6.32 19.55
C LEU A 240 -3.34 -5.42 18.87
N ALA A 241 -4.60 -5.86 18.78
CA ALA A 241 -5.67 -5.15 18.09
C ALA A 241 -5.79 -3.66 18.46
N ALA A 242 -5.57 -3.31 19.74
CA ALA A 242 -5.66 -1.95 20.23
C ALA A 242 -4.54 -0.99 19.74
N GLU A 243 -3.42 -1.54 19.26
CA GLU A 243 -2.29 -0.75 18.73
C GLU A 243 -2.55 -0.28 17.30
N PHE A 244 -3.43 -0.94 16.56
CA PHE A 244 -3.72 -0.60 15.17
C PHE A 244 -4.65 0.61 15.06
N GLY A 245 -4.26 1.60 14.27
CA GLY A 245 -4.91 2.90 14.19
C GLY A 245 -4.45 3.90 15.27
N SER A 246 -3.45 3.53 16.06
CA SER A 246 -2.75 4.42 16.99
C SER A 246 -1.24 4.35 16.73
N LYS A 247 -0.54 3.47 17.46
CA LYS A 247 0.90 3.26 17.33
C LYS A 247 1.27 2.54 16.03
N PHE A 248 0.42 1.66 15.52
CA PHE A 248 0.62 0.95 14.26
C PHE A 248 -0.40 1.43 13.22
N ILE A 249 0.09 2.06 12.16
CA ILE A 249 -0.72 2.53 11.04
C ILE A 249 -0.46 1.62 9.85
N VAL A 250 -1.50 0.87 9.45
CA VAL A 250 -1.39 -0.15 8.41
C VAL A 250 -1.85 0.40 7.07
N LEU A 251 -1.07 0.14 6.02
CA LEU A 251 -1.43 0.43 4.64
C LEU A 251 -1.78 -0.87 3.90
N PRO A 252 -2.72 -0.84 2.93
CA PRO A 252 -3.17 -2.05 2.27
C PRO A 252 -2.18 -2.50 1.19
N ASN A 253 -1.63 -3.71 1.35
CA ASN A 253 -0.89 -4.42 0.30
C ASN A 253 -1.40 -5.85 0.13
N SER A 254 -2.16 -6.08 -0.94
CA SER A 254 -2.61 -7.42 -1.35
C SER A 254 -1.75 -8.01 -2.48
N GLY A 255 -0.75 -7.27 -2.96
CA GLY A 255 0.12 -7.69 -4.05
C GLY A 255 1.16 -8.68 -3.58
N TYR A 256 1.79 -8.44 -2.44
CA TYR A 256 2.85 -9.28 -1.87
C TYR A 256 3.00 -9.02 -0.37
N GLY A 257 3.92 -9.74 0.28
CA GLY A 257 4.33 -9.45 1.65
C GLY A 257 4.59 -10.71 2.46
N ASN A 258 4.89 -10.56 3.75
CA ASN A 258 5.16 -11.73 4.59
C ASN A 258 3.92 -12.61 4.83
N TRP A 259 2.71 -12.10 4.58
CA TRP A 259 1.49 -12.91 4.60
C TRP A 259 1.53 -14.01 3.53
N GLU A 260 2.12 -13.76 2.36
CA GLU A 260 2.28 -14.74 1.28
C GLU A 260 3.27 -15.84 1.71
N SER A 261 4.44 -15.43 2.21
CA SER A 261 5.46 -16.37 2.68
C SER A 261 5.07 -17.18 3.91
N ALA A 262 4.09 -16.70 4.69
CA ALA A 262 3.60 -17.38 5.88
C ALA A 262 2.57 -18.47 5.58
N ILE A 263 2.04 -18.54 4.35
CA ILE A 263 1.10 -19.57 3.93
C ILE A 263 1.73 -20.96 4.16
N PRO A 264 1.04 -21.88 4.86
CA PRO A 264 1.57 -23.21 5.13
C PRO A 264 2.04 -23.93 3.87
N GLY A 265 3.30 -24.36 3.86
CA GLY A 265 3.92 -25.06 2.72
C GLY A 265 4.42 -24.16 1.59
N TYR A 266 4.30 -22.83 1.71
CA TYR A 266 4.87 -21.91 0.73
C TYR A 266 6.39 -22.06 0.59
N ASN A 267 6.86 -22.09 -0.65
CA ASN A 267 8.27 -22.09 -0.99
C ASN A 267 8.48 -21.21 -2.22
N SER A 268 9.28 -20.15 -2.09
CA SER A 268 9.59 -19.22 -3.19
C SER A 268 10.31 -19.89 -4.36
N HIS A 269 10.99 -21.01 -4.13
CA HIS A 269 11.73 -21.78 -5.14
C HIS A 269 10.89 -22.91 -5.77
N ALA A 270 9.62 -23.06 -5.37
CA ALA A 270 8.73 -24.03 -5.99
C ALA A 270 8.38 -23.62 -7.43
N THR A 271 8.01 -24.61 -8.25
CA THR A 271 7.49 -24.36 -9.60
C THR A 271 6.15 -23.60 -9.57
N PRO A 272 5.76 -22.89 -10.63
CA PRO A 272 4.46 -22.21 -10.69
C PRO A 272 3.28 -23.13 -10.34
N VAL A 273 3.26 -24.35 -10.87
CA VAL A 273 2.21 -25.36 -10.59
C VAL A 273 2.14 -25.73 -9.10
N GLN A 274 3.30 -25.84 -8.44
CA GLN A 274 3.35 -26.13 -7.00
C GLN A 274 2.86 -24.94 -6.17
N LYS A 275 3.25 -23.70 -6.53
CA LYS A 275 2.76 -22.48 -5.89
C LYS A 275 1.25 -22.34 -6.04
N ASP A 276 0.73 -22.53 -7.25
CA ASP A 276 -0.71 -22.52 -7.52
C ASP A 276 -1.45 -23.54 -6.66
N SER A 277 -0.91 -24.76 -6.56
CA SER A 277 -1.49 -25.82 -5.71
C SER A 277 -1.52 -25.41 -4.23
N ILE A 278 -0.45 -24.78 -3.72
CA ILE A 278 -0.38 -24.29 -2.34
C ILE A 278 -1.44 -23.20 -2.11
N PHE A 279 -1.55 -22.23 -3.01
CA PHE A 279 -2.56 -21.18 -2.91
C PHE A 279 -3.97 -21.76 -2.91
N LEU A 280 -4.30 -22.61 -3.89
CA LEU A 280 -5.64 -23.20 -4.01
C LEU A 280 -6.03 -24.07 -2.81
N ASN A 281 -5.06 -24.79 -2.23
CA ASN A 281 -5.28 -25.61 -1.02
C ASN A 281 -5.43 -24.76 0.25
N SER A 282 -4.93 -23.52 0.23
CA SER A 282 -5.03 -22.60 1.38
C SER A 282 -6.33 -21.79 1.40
N LEU A 283 -7.13 -21.86 0.33
CA LEU A 283 -8.41 -21.17 0.23
C LEU A 283 -9.55 -21.97 0.85
N LYS A 284 -10.48 -21.27 1.50
CA LYS A 284 -11.74 -21.85 2.00
C LYS A 284 -12.76 -21.90 0.86
N LYS A 285 -13.32 -23.08 0.60
CA LYS A 285 -14.39 -23.32 -0.38
C LYS A 285 -15.73 -23.46 0.36
N TYR A 286 -16.84 -23.21 -0.34
CA TYR A 286 -18.19 -23.46 0.16
C TYR A 286 -18.77 -24.76 -0.41
#